data_AF-A0A2M7FD85-F1
#
_entry.id   AF-A0A2M7FD85-F1
#
_cell.length_a   1.000
_cell.length_b   1.000
_cell.length_c   1.000
_cell.angle_alpha   90.00
_cell.angle_beta   90.00
_cell.angle_gamma   90.00
#
_symmetry.space_group_name_H-M   'P 1'
#
loop_
_entity.id
_entity.type
_entity.pdbx_description
1 polymer ?
#
loop_
_entity_poly.entity_id
_entity_poly.type
_entity_poly.pdbx_seq_one_letter_code
_entity_poly.pdbx_strand_id
1 'polypeptide(L)'
;MDPELKRLLDETHTLTKDNNRMLRAIRRDQWFGFVGKIIIWIIVLALPLYLYQQYLQPLISKFSTIPGVTASGPFSLPTSTELQKLINFYKVGQ
;
A
#
# COMPACT_ATOMS: atom_id res chain seq x y z
N MET A 1 -43.99 -29.00 -32.26
CA MET A 1 -42.88 -28.93 -31.29
C MET A 1 -43.39 -29.50 -29.99
N ASP A 2 -42.67 -30.48 -29.45
CA ASP A 2 -43.08 -31.20 -28.24
C ASP A 2 -43.26 -30.20 -27.07
N PRO A 3 -44.42 -30.14 -26.39
CA PRO A 3 -44.65 -29.21 -25.28
C PRO A 3 -43.62 -29.35 -24.16
N GLU A 4 -43.06 -30.55 -23.96
CA GLU A 4 -42.05 -30.85 -22.95
C GLU A 4 -40.70 -30.17 -23.27
N LEU A 5 -40.29 -30.22 -24.54
CA LEU A 5 -39.09 -29.53 -25.06
C LEU A 5 -39.18 -28.02 -24.84
N LYS A 6 -40.36 -27.45 -25.05
CA LYS A 6 -40.60 -26.01 -24.84
C LYS A 6 -40.48 -25.63 -23.36
N ARG A 7 -40.94 -26.50 -22.47
CA ARG A 7 -40.87 -26.30 -21.02
C ARG A 7 -39.44 -26.35 -20.49
N LEU A 8 -38.67 -27.37 -20.92
CA LEU A 8 -37.25 -27.53 -20.58
C LEU A 8 -36.41 -26.36 -21.09
N LEU A 9 -36.71 -25.86 -22.29
CA LEU A 9 -35.99 -24.72 -22.85
C LEU A 9 -36.26 -23.42 -22.08
N ASP A 10 -37.49 -23.23 -21.58
CA ASP A 10 -37.85 -22.06 -20.78
C ASP A 10 -37.25 -22.13 -19.36
N GLU A 11 -37.26 -23.32 -18.74
CA GLU A 11 -36.59 -23.56 -17.46
C GLU A 11 -35.07 -23.32 -17.56
N THR A 12 -34.41 -23.84 -18.59
CA THR A 12 -32.96 -23.63 -18.77
C THR A 12 -32.63 -22.16 -19.07
N HIS A 13 -33.47 -21.48 -19.85
CA HIS A 13 -33.31 -20.06 -20.14
C HIS A 13 -33.49 -19.18 -18.90
N THR A 14 -34.51 -19.46 -18.07
CA THR A 14 -34.75 -18.73 -16.82
C THR A 14 -33.63 -18.94 -15.80
N LEU A 15 -33.15 -20.19 -15.62
CA LEU A 15 -31.99 -20.51 -14.78
C LEU A 15 -30.73 -19.77 -15.23
N THR A 16 -30.46 -19.72 -16.53
CA THR A 16 -29.30 -19.02 -17.08
C THR A 16 -29.39 -17.51 -16.86
N LYS A 17 -30.59 -16.93 -17.03
CA LYS A 17 -30.84 -15.51 -16.81
C LYS A 17 -30.62 -15.10 -15.35
N ASP A 18 -31.08 -15.91 -14.41
CA ASP A 18 -30.85 -15.67 -12.98
C ASP A 18 -29.37 -15.83 -12.60
N ASN A 19 -28.68 -16.82 -13.19
CA ASN A 19 -27.24 -17.00 -12.97
C ASN A 19 -26.44 -15.76 -13.44
N ASN A 20 -26.76 -15.24 -14.62
CA ASN A 20 -26.14 -14.01 -15.13
C ASN A 20 -26.41 -12.80 -14.22
N ARG A 21 -27.64 -12.68 -13.69
CA ARG A 21 -28.00 -11.62 -12.74
C ARG A 21 -27.19 -11.70 -11.45
N MET A 22 -27.00 -12.91 -10.90
CA MET A 22 -26.19 -13.15 -9.71
C MET A 22 -24.70 -12.85 -9.97
N LEU A 23 -24.14 -13.33 -11.09
CA LEU A 23 -22.76 -13.03 -11.47
C LEU A 23 -22.52 -11.53 -11.63
N ARG A 24 -23.49 -10.81 -12.18
CA ARG A 24 -23.44 -9.34 -12.31
C ARG A 24 -23.53 -8.62 -10.96
N ALA A 25 -24.19 -9.22 -9.97
CA ALA A 25 -24.21 -8.71 -8.60
C ALA A 25 -22.90 -8.99 -7.87
N ILE A 26 -22.34 -10.20 -7.97
CA ILE A 26 -21.07 -10.56 -7.31
C ILE A 26 -19.91 -9.71 -7.82
N ARG A 27 -19.90 -9.41 -9.13
CA ARG A 27 -18.80 -8.66 -9.75
C ARG A 27 -18.65 -7.23 -9.20
N ARG A 28 -19.73 -6.59 -8.71
CA ARG A 28 -19.63 -5.27 -8.07
C ARG A 28 -19.10 -5.38 -6.63
N ASP A 29 -19.60 -6.35 -5.87
CA ASP A 29 -19.29 -6.48 -4.44
C ASP A 29 -17.84 -6.94 -4.22
N GLN A 30 -17.32 -7.80 -5.10
CA GLN A 30 -15.90 -8.17 -5.07
C GLN A 30 -14.98 -6.97 -5.35
N TRP A 31 -15.40 -6.04 -6.22
CA TRP A 31 -14.61 -4.84 -6.53
C TRP A 31 -14.55 -3.89 -5.33
N PHE A 32 -15.68 -3.67 -4.65
CA PHE A 32 -15.70 -2.88 -3.40
C PHE A 32 -14.89 -3.55 -2.28
N GLY A 33 -14.99 -4.88 -2.13
CA GLY A 33 -14.21 -5.62 -1.15
C GLY A 33 -12.70 -5.56 -1.40
N PHE A 34 -12.28 -5.64 -2.66
CA PHE A 34 -10.87 -5.51 -3.05
C PHE A 34 -10.33 -4.10 -2.83
N VAL A 35 -11.06 -3.08 -3.28
CA VAL A 35 -10.69 -1.67 -3.09
C VAL A 35 -10.64 -1.31 -1.61
N GLY A 36 -11.62 -1.75 -0.80
CA GLY A 36 -11.62 -1.53 0.64
C GLY A 36 -10.41 -2.14 1.34
N LYS A 37 -10.02 -3.38 0.98
CA LYS A 37 -8.82 -4.02 1.51
C LYS A 37 -7.54 -3.27 1.15
N ILE A 38 -7.42 -2.78 -0.09
CA ILE A 38 -6.28 -1.96 -0.53
C ILE A 38 -6.20 -0.66 0.29
N ILE A 39 -7.33 0.05 0.46
CA ILE A 39 -7.37 1.29 1.22
C ILE A 39 -6.93 1.05 2.67
N ILE A 40 -7.45 0.00 3.32
CA ILE A 40 -7.04 -0.37 4.69
C ILE A 40 -5.53 -0.64 4.75
N TRP A 41 -5.00 -1.41 3.80
CA TRP A 41 -3.55 -1.68 3.75
C TRP A 41 -2.71 -0.42 3.54
N ILE A 42 -3.16 0.49 2.67
CA ILE A 42 -2.50 1.79 2.45
C ILE A 42 -2.52 2.59 3.75
N ILE A 43 -3.65 2.67 4.45
CA ILE A 43 -3.74 3.41 5.72
C ILE A 43 -2.83 2.77 6.77
N VAL A 44 -2.85 1.44 6.92
CA VAL A 44 -2.00 0.72 7.88
C VAL A 44 -0.52 0.95 7.61
N LEU A 45 -0.10 1.11 6.35
CA LEU A 45 1.30 1.36 6.01
C LEU A 45 1.67 2.86 6.07
N ALA A 46 0.81 3.73 5.53
CA ALA A 46 1.06 5.16 5.40
C ALA A 46 0.91 5.91 6.72
N LEU A 47 -0.01 5.49 7.58
CA LEU A 47 -0.31 6.18 8.83
C LEU A 47 0.87 6.10 9.82
N PRO A 48 1.50 4.94 10.07
CA PRO A 48 2.74 4.87 10.87
C PRO A 48 3.89 5.63 10.21
N LEU A 49 4.05 5.56 8.88
CA LEU A 49 5.10 6.30 8.16
C LEU A 49 4.94 7.83 8.30
N TYR A 50 3.71 8.32 8.18
CA TYR A 50 3.38 9.74 8.35
C TYR A 50 3.60 10.20 9.78
N LEU A 51 3.11 9.44 10.75
CA LEU A 51 3.36 9.69 12.18
C LEU A 51 4.86 9.64 12.51
N TYR A 52 5.59 8.68 11.94
CA TYR A 52 7.04 8.57 12.10
C TYR A 52 7.72 9.84 11.61
N GLN A 53 7.42 10.32 10.40
CA GLN A 53 8.05 11.54 9.88
C GLN A 53 7.73 12.78 10.74
N GLN A 54 6.48 12.96 11.16
CA GLN A 54 6.06 14.12 11.95
C GLN A 54 6.67 14.13 13.36
N TYR A 55 6.75 12.98 14.02
CA TYR A 55 7.19 12.89 15.42
C TYR A 55 8.68 12.59 15.57
N LEU A 56 9.32 11.90 14.62
CA LEU A 56 10.75 11.62 14.69
C LEU A 56 11.62 12.69 14.06
N GLN A 57 11.11 13.55 13.16
CA GLN A 57 11.85 14.73 12.73
C GLN A 57 12.42 15.53 13.91
N PRO A 58 11.60 16.02 14.87
CA PRO A 58 12.12 16.85 15.96
C PRO A 58 13.02 16.07 16.91
N LEU A 59 12.82 14.75 17.03
CA LEU A 59 13.65 13.87 17.85
C LEU A 59 15.03 13.67 17.22
N ILE A 60 15.09 13.39 15.91
CA ILE A 60 16.34 13.31 15.14
C ILE A 60 17.05 14.66 15.12
N SER A 61 16.33 15.78 14.99
CA SER A 61 16.92 17.13 15.08
C SER A 61 17.60 17.39 16.44
N LYS A 62 17.05 16.85 17.53
CA LYS A 62 17.67 16.94 18.86
C LYS A 62 18.90 16.04 18.98
N PHE A 63 18.89 14.85 18.39
CA PHE A 63 20.02 13.91 18.40
C PHE A 63 21.12 14.22 17.36
N SER A 64 20.83 15.00 16.31
CA SER A 64 21.81 15.48 15.32
C SER A 64 22.64 16.68 15.81
N THR A 65 22.61 16.96 17.11
CA THR A 65 23.64 17.74 17.81
C THR A 65 24.97 16.97 17.97
N ILE A 66 25.21 15.92 17.18
CA ILE A 66 26.56 15.45 16.85
C ILE A 66 27.07 16.35 15.71
N PRO A 67 28.11 17.18 15.93
CA PRO A 67 28.64 18.06 14.88
C PRO A 67 29.20 17.20 13.74
N GLY A 68 28.49 17.13 12.60
CA GLY A 68 29.05 16.60 11.35
C GLY A 68 28.25 15.53 10.61
N VAL A 69 27.14 15.01 11.15
CA VAL A 69 26.31 14.02 10.43
C VAL A 69 24.83 14.43 10.48
N THR A 70 24.50 15.46 9.69
CA THR A 70 23.10 15.74 9.35
C THR A 70 22.74 14.79 8.22
N ALA A 71 21.87 13.81 8.44
CA ALA A 71 21.48 12.87 7.39
C ALA A 71 20.55 13.57 6.38
N SER A 72 21.11 13.99 5.25
CA SER A 72 20.42 14.83 4.26
C SER A 72 19.74 14.04 3.14
N GLY A 73 19.71 12.71 3.20
CA GLY A 73 19.16 11.83 2.16
C GLY A 73 17.65 11.57 2.28
N PRO A 74 16.99 11.09 1.21
CA PRO A 74 15.62 10.59 1.30
C PRO A 74 15.57 9.48 2.37
N PHE A 75 14.57 9.54 3.26
CA PHE A 75 14.45 8.69 4.46
C PHE A 75 15.50 8.89 5.55
N SER A 76 16.09 10.09 5.68
CA SER A 76 17.08 10.39 6.75
C SER A 76 18.27 9.44 6.76
N LEU A 77 18.57 8.83 5.62
CA LEU A 77 19.76 8.01 5.44
C LEU A 77 20.95 8.94 5.18
N PRO A 78 22.09 8.75 5.87
CA PRO A 78 23.29 9.52 5.62
C PRO A 78 23.76 9.27 4.18
N THR A 79 24.03 10.35 3.46
CA THR A 79 24.47 10.25 2.07
C THR A 79 25.91 9.74 2.01
N SER A 80 26.29 9.10 0.91
CA SER A 80 27.64 8.54 0.74
C SER A 80 28.75 9.62 0.80
N THR A 81 28.40 10.88 0.57
CA THR A 81 29.32 12.04 0.72
C THR A 81 29.52 12.42 2.19
N GLU A 82 28.47 12.34 3.02
CA GLU A 82 28.55 12.52 4.48
C GLU A 82 29.36 11.39 5.14
N LEU A 83 29.19 10.16 4.67
CA LEU A 83 30.00 9.02 5.14
C LEU A 83 31.48 9.17 4.79
N GLN A 84 31.82 9.71 3.62
CA GLN A 84 33.21 9.99 3.25
C GLN A 84 33.82 11.09 4.11
N LYS A 85 33.06 12.15 4.45
CA LYS A 85 33.52 13.19 5.38
C LYS A 85 33.81 12.61 6.77
N LEU A 86 32.98 11.68 7.25
CA LEU A 86 33.21 10.99 8.52
C LEU A 86 34.49 10.13 8.51
N ILE A 87 34.69 9.34 7.44
CA ILE A 87 35.88 8.50 7.29
C ILE A 87 37.16 9.35 7.24
N ASN A 88 37.13 10.47 6.53
CA ASN A 88 38.26 11.37 6.45
C ASN A 88 38.54 12.07 7.80
N PHE A 89 37.51 12.48 8.53
CA PHE A 89 37.68 13.05 9.86
C PHE A 89 38.33 12.06 10.84
N TYR A 90 37.89 10.80 10.85
CA TYR A 90 38.50 9.77 11.70
C TYR A 90 39.96 9.48 11.33
N LYS A 91 40.30 9.48 10.03
CA LYS A 91 41.68 9.27 9.56
C LYS A 91 42.61 10.44 9.84
N VAL A 92 42.09 11.66 9.98
CA VAL A 92 42.88 12.86 10.28
C VAL A 92 43.11 13.03 11.79
N GLY A 93 42.25 12.42 12.63
CA GLY A 93 42.36 12.45 14.09
C GLY A 93 43.19 11.35 14.75
N GLN A 94 43.73 10.40 13.97
CA GLN A 94 44.77 9.44 14.41
C GLN A 94 46.12 9.88 13.86
#